data_AF-A0A6B2CHU7-F1
#
_entry.id   AF-A0A6B2CHU7-F1
#
_cell.length_a   1.000
_cell.length_b   1.000
_cell.length_c   1.000
_cell.angle_alpha   90.00
_cell.angle_beta   90.00
_cell.angle_gamma   90.00
#
_symmetry.space_group_name_H-M   'P 1'
#
loop_
_entity.id
_entity.type
_entity.pdbx_description
1 polymer ?
#
loop_
_entity_poly.entity_id
_entity_poly.type
_entity_poly.pdbx_seq_one_letter_code
_entity_poly.pdbx_strand_id
1 'polypeptide(L)'
;VFQLKRYKDTTTLLTSEIPTGESKVSRFGVEEYLAGGVLILQLFEEPMMHQIFRVMYVRKMRWMPIPPIKLVYEIQRGEGIVIRGLLPDVLRYIQQGYQYGYYPYTTQ
;
A
#
# COMPACT_ATOMS: atom_id res chain seq x y z
N VAL A 1 -23.50 -8.71 -7.22
CA VAL A 1 -22.02 -8.72 -6.98
C VAL A 1 -21.62 -7.89 -5.76
N PHE A 2 -22.35 -6.85 -5.33
CA PHE A 2 -22.17 -6.26 -4.00
C PHE A 2 -23.51 -6.15 -3.24
N GLN A 3 -23.80 -7.12 -2.37
CA GLN A 3 -24.80 -6.95 -1.30
C GLN A 3 -24.06 -6.80 0.02
N LEU A 4 -23.49 -5.62 0.26
CA LEU A 4 -22.91 -5.27 1.56
C LEU A 4 -24.05 -4.85 2.49
N LYS A 5 -24.68 -5.83 3.12
CA LYS A 5 -25.53 -5.56 4.27
C LYS A 5 -24.57 -5.17 5.41
N ARG A 6 -24.54 -3.88 5.76
CA ARG A 6 -23.79 -3.40 6.93
C ARG A 6 -24.44 -4.01 8.17
N TYR A 7 -23.94 -5.16 8.61
CA TYR A 7 -24.20 -5.64 9.96
C TYR A 7 -23.60 -4.59 10.90
N LYS A 8 -24.41 -4.05 11.82
CA LYS A 8 -24.13 -2.78 12.51
C LYS A 8 -22.77 -2.77 13.23
N ASP A 9 -22.27 -3.93 13.65
CA ASP A 9 -21.11 -4.06 14.52
C ASP A 9 -20.01 -5.00 13.97
N THR A 10 -19.80 -5.02 12.64
CA THR A 10 -18.74 -5.84 12.03
C THR A 10 -17.78 -5.00 11.18
N THR A 11 -16.48 -5.14 11.44
CA THR A 11 -15.42 -4.60 10.58
C THR A 11 -15.20 -5.54 9.40
N THR A 12 -15.52 -5.09 8.19
CA THR A 12 -15.34 -5.86 6.96
C THR A 12 -14.11 -5.36 6.20
N LEU A 13 -13.26 -6.30 5.78
CA LEU A 13 -12.21 -6.04 4.79
C LEU A 13 -12.65 -6.58 3.44
N LEU A 14 -12.51 -5.77 2.39
CA LEU A 14 -12.82 -6.14 1.02
C LEU A 14 -11.55 -6.03 0.18
N THR A 15 -11.31 -7.02 -0.68
CA THR A 15 -10.20 -7.01 -1.63
C THR A 15 -10.77 -6.80 -3.03
N SER A 16 -10.20 -5.84 -3.76
CA SER A 16 -10.46 -5.65 -5.19
C SER A 16 -9.12 -5.62 -5.92
N GLU A 17 -9.11 -6.12 -7.15
CA GLU A 17 -7.94 -6.07 -8.02
C GLU A 17 -8.02 -4.85 -8.94
N ILE A 18 -6.85 -4.32 -9.31
CA ILE A 18 -6.72 -3.31 -10.35
C ILE A 18 -6.13 -4.02 -11.57
N PRO A 19 -6.79 -4.03 -12.74
CA PRO A 19 -6.22 -4.61 -13.94
C PRO A 19 -4.89 -3.91 -14.30
N THR A 20 -3.84 -4.70 -14.53
CA THR A 20 -2.48 -4.23 -14.79
C THR A 20 -2.43 -3.35 -16.04
N GLY A 21 -1.82 -2.17 -15.93
CA GLY A 21 -1.68 -1.21 -17.05
C GLY A 21 -2.77 -0.15 -17.13
N GLU A 22 -3.79 -0.21 -16.26
CA GLU A 22 -4.77 0.88 -16.12
C GLU A 22 -4.41 1.81 -14.96
N SER A 23 -4.58 3.12 -15.12
CA SER A 23 -4.44 4.09 -14.01
C SER A 23 -5.66 4.13 -13.06
N LYS A 24 -6.58 3.17 -13.21
CA LYS A 24 -7.80 3.09 -12.41
C LYS A 24 -7.47 2.59 -10.99
N VAL A 25 -8.24 3.05 -10.02
CA VAL A 25 -8.05 2.72 -8.60
C VAL A 25 -8.78 1.42 -8.20
N SER A 26 -9.67 0.89 -9.06
CA SER A 26 -10.42 -0.35 -8.81
C SER A 26 -11.00 -0.95 -10.10
N ARG A 27 -11.38 -2.24 -10.08
CA ARG A 27 -11.88 -3.00 -11.24
C ARG A 27 -13.11 -2.37 -11.90
N PHE A 28 -14.06 -1.88 -11.11
CA PHE A 28 -15.28 -1.25 -11.63
C PHE A 28 -15.28 0.27 -11.48
N GLY A 29 -14.27 0.85 -10.80
CA GLY A 29 -14.16 2.28 -10.57
C GLY A 29 -15.22 2.87 -9.63
N VAL A 30 -16.01 2.02 -8.96
CA VAL A 30 -17.09 2.44 -8.03
C VAL A 30 -16.78 2.04 -6.60
N GLU A 31 -15.95 1.01 -6.38
CA GLU A 31 -15.70 0.44 -5.05
C GLU A 31 -15.05 1.44 -4.08
N GLU A 32 -14.24 2.37 -4.57
CA GLU A 32 -13.59 3.41 -3.75
C GLU A 32 -14.59 4.42 -3.14
N TYR A 33 -15.75 4.62 -3.79
CA TYR A 33 -16.79 5.55 -3.33
C TYR A 33 -17.68 4.93 -2.26
N LEU A 34 -17.86 3.61 -2.30
CA LEU A 34 -18.66 2.88 -1.33
C LEU A 34 -17.91 2.64 -0.02
N ALA A 35 -16.58 2.52 -0.06
CA ALA A 35 -15.78 2.21 1.11
C ALA A 35 -15.64 3.40 2.09
N GLY A 36 -15.59 3.06 3.38
CA GLY A 36 -15.21 3.98 4.46
C GLY A 36 -13.70 4.25 4.50
N GLY A 37 -12.92 3.26 4.11
CA GLY A 37 -11.47 3.31 4.01
C GLY A 37 -10.98 2.63 2.73
N VAL A 38 -9.89 3.14 2.16
CA VAL A 38 -9.27 2.59 0.95
C VAL A 38 -7.77 2.48 1.16
N LEU A 39 -7.28 1.25 1.14
CA LEU A 39 -5.86 0.89 1.20
C LEU A 39 -5.41 0.45 -0.19
N ILE A 40 -4.35 1.06 -0.70
CA ILE A 40 -3.80 0.74 -2.02
C ILE A 40 -2.51 -0.03 -1.85
N LEU A 41 -2.41 -1.16 -2.55
CA LEU A 41 -1.20 -1.95 -2.72
C LEU A 41 -0.79 -1.83 -4.18
N GLN A 42 0.42 -1.33 -4.44
CA GLN A 42 0.92 -1.14 -5.80
C GLN A 42 2.38 -1.59 -5.93
N LEU A 43 2.76 -1.95 -7.14
CA LEU A 43 4.17 -2.06 -7.51
C LEU A 43 4.66 -0.68 -7.95
N PHE A 44 5.80 -0.27 -7.39
CA PHE A 44 6.48 0.96 -7.74
C PHE A 44 7.81 0.57 -8.40
N GLU A 45 7.98 0.91 -9.68
CA GLU A 45 9.22 0.71 -10.40
C GLU A 45 10.06 1.99 -10.30
N GLU A 46 11.29 1.86 -9.80
CA GLU A 46 12.26 2.94 -9.76
C GLU A 46 13.07 2.96 -11.06
N PRO A 47 12.87 3.94 -11.95
CA PRO A 47 13.42 3.90 -13.31
C PRO A 47 14.94 3.90 -13.35
N MET A 48 15.58 4.57 -12.39
CA MET A 48 17.04 4.72 -12.38
C MET A 48 17.76 3.44 -11.99
N MET A 49 17.11 2.55 -11.22
CA MET A 49 17.72 1.35 -10.66
C MET A 49 17.13 0.06 -11.21
N HIS A 50 16.06 0.16 -12.02
CA HIS A 50 15.29 -0.98 -12.52
C HIS A 50 14.84 -1.93 -11.40
N GLN A 51 14.55 -1.38 -10.23
CA GLN A 51 14.09 -2.12 -9.06
C GLN A 51 12.61 -1.91 -8.84
N ILE A 52 11.93 -3.00 -8.43
CA ILE A 52 10.49 -2.99 -8.16
C ILE A 52 10.27 -3.11 -6.66
N PHE A 53 9.54 -2.14 -6.11
CA PHE A 53 9.14 -2.06 -4.71
C PHE A 53 7.66 -2.36 -4.57
N ARG A 54 7.28 -3.04 -3.48
CA ARG A 54 5.87 -3.09 -3.07
C ARG A 54 5.60 -1.89 -2.17
N VAL A 55 4.67 -1.05 -2.60
CA VAL A 55 4.30 0.17 -1.89
C VAL A 55 2.85 0.09 -1.47
N MET A 56 2.59 0.46 -0.23
CA MET A 56 1.27 0.58 0.36
C MET A 56 1.02 2.02 0.79
N TYR A 57 -0.20 2.51 0.60
CA TYR A 57 -0.60 3.79 1.18
C TYR A 57 -2.10 3.83 1.42
N VAL A 58 -2.51 4.66 2.38
CA VAL A 58 -3.92 4.95 2.63
C VAL A 58 -4.36 6.03 1.66
N ARG A 59 -5.28 5.67 0.76
CA ARG A 59 -5.89 6.62 -0.20
C ARG A 59 -6.96 7.46 0.48
N LYS A 60 -7.72 6.86 1.40
CA LYS A 60 -8.85 7.49 2.09
C LYS A 60 -9.14 6.76 3.41
N MET A 61 -9.47 7.51 4.44
CA MET A 61 -10.18 7.01 5.63
C MET A 61 -11.16 8.09 6.08
N ARG A 62 -12.46 7.82 6.01
CA ARG A 62 -13.49 8.78 6.46
C ARG A 62 -13.34 9.00 7.97
N TRP A 63 -13.41 10.25 8.40
CA TRP A 63 -13.35 10.65 9.81
C TRP A 63 -12.02 10.40 10.53
N MET A 64 -10.94 10.13 9.77
CA MET A 64 -9.60 9.95 10.33
C MET A 64 -8.58 10.82 9.59
N PRO A 65 -7.80 11.66 10.30
CA PRO A 65 -6.77 12.51 9.70
C PRO A 65 -5.50 11.70 9.42
N ILE A 66 -5.51 10.87 8.39
CA ILE A 66 -4.35 10.07 8.00
C ILE A 66 -3.58 10.81 6.91
N PRO A 67 -2.28 11.11 7.11
CA PRO A 67 -1.47 11.76 6.09
C PRO A 67 -1.22 10.80 4.91
N PRO A 68 -1.19 11.30 3.67
CA PRO A 68 -0.89 10.49 2.50
C PRO A 68 0.59 10.12 2.46
N ILE A 69 0.95 8.98 3.06
CA ILE A 69 2.33 8.46 3.11
C ILE A 69 2.46 7.15 2.32
N LYS A 70 3.52 7.04 1.52
CA LYS A 70 3.88 5.81 0.80
C LYS A 70 4.84 4.99 1.66
N LEU A 71 4.42 3.78 2.00
CA LEU A 71 5.16 2.82 2.82
C LEU A 71 5.66 1.68 1.95
N VAL A 72 6.95 1.37 2.03
CA VAL A 72 7.52 0.18 1.40
C VAL A 72 7.31 -1.00 2.33
N TYR A 73 6.85 -2.12 1.79
CA TYR A 73 6.67 -3.35 2.56
C TYR A 73 7.22 -4.57 1.82
N GLU A 74 7.51 -5.62 2.59
CA GLU A 74 7.91 -6.92 2.09
C GLU A 74 7.03 -8.00 2.70
N ILE A 75 6.92 -9.14 2.01
CA ILE A 75 6.21 -10.31 2.52
C ILE A 75 7.29 -11.31 2.94
N GLN A 76 7.47 -11.47 4.25
CA GLN A 76 8.44 -12.39 4.83
C GLN A 76 7.76 -13.68 5.28
N ARG A 77 8.40 -14.82 5.01
CA ARG A 77 7.87 -16.13 5.42
C ARG A 77 7.90 -16.23 6.95
N GLY A 78 6.75 -16.50 7.56
CA GLY A 78 6.61 -16.60 9.02
C GLY A 78 6.26 -15.29 9.73
N GLU A 79 6.48 -14.13 9.09
CA GLU A 79 6.15 -12.81 9.66
C GLU A 79 5.00 -12.10 8.93
N GLY A 80 4.78 -12.41 7.65
CA GLY A 80 3.73 -11.76 6.85
C GLY A 80 4.20 -10.42 6.27
N ILE A 81 3.34 -9.40 6.34
CA ILE A 81 3.62 -8.07 5.78
C ILE A 81 4.49 -7.28 6.77
N VAL A 82 5.73 -6.97 6.37
CA VAL A 82 6.68 -6.19 7.16
C VAL A 82 6.92 -4.84 6.49
N ILE A 83 6.61 -3.76 7.21
CA ILE A 83 6.84 -2.40 6.73
C ILE A 83 8.32 -2.06 6.92
N ARG A 84 8.99 -1.68 5.83
CA ARG A 84 10.41 -1.30 5.83
C ARG A 84 10.64 0.18 6.11
N GLY A 85 9.68 1.04 5.75
CA GLY A 85 9.76 2.48 6.01
C GLY A 85 9.02 3.30 4.95
N LEU A 86 9.25 4.61 4.96
CA LEU A 86 8.73 5.51 3.94
C LEU A 86 9.47 5.30 2.62
N LEU A 87 8.76 5.39 1.50
CA LEU A 87 9.37 5.27 0.16
C LEU A 87 10.55 6.22 -0.05
N PRO A 88 10.49 7.51 0.31
CA PRO A 88 11.64 8.41 0.15
C PRO A 88 12.88 7.96 0.94
N ASP A 89 12.69 7.43 2.15
CA ASP A 89 13.81 6.98 2.99
C ASP A 89 14.47 5.74 2.37
N VAL A 90 13.67 4.78 1.93
CA VAL A 90 14.15 3.56 1.27
C VAL A 90 14.92 3.90 -0.01
N LEU A 91 14.38 4.77 -0.86
CA LEU A 91 15.05 5.19 -2.09
C LEU A 91 16.38 5.91 -1.79
N ARG A 92 16.42 6.75 -0.76
CA ARG A 92 17.64 7.43 -0.32
C ARG A 92 18.71 6.43 0.13
N TYR A 93 18.34 5.39 0.88
CA TYR A 93 19.29 4.37 1.32
C TYR A 93 19.92 3.62 0.14
N ILE A 94 19.13 3.25 -0.87
CA ILE A 94 19.69 2.54 -2.03
C ILE A 94 20.62 3.44 -2.84
N GLN A 95 20.26 4.72 -3.02
CA GLN A 95 21.14 5.68 -3.71
C GLN A 95 22.49 5.83 -3.00
N GLN A 96 22.54 5.62 -1.69
CA GLN A 96 23.78 5.62 -0.89
C GLN A 96 24.55 4.29 -0.95
N GLY A 97 24.10 3.32 -1.74
CA GLY A 97 24.78 2.03 -1.94
C GLY A 97 24.40 0.94 -0.93
N TYR A 98 23.37 1.15 -0.10
CA TYR A 98 22.88 0.10 0.80
C TYR A 98 22.10 -0.96 0.02
N GLN A 99 22.32 -2.24 0.37
CA GLN A 99 21.64 -3.36 -0.29
C GLN A 99 20.16 -3.43 0.09
N TYR A 100 19.35 -3.85 -0.88
CA TYR A 100 17.91 -4.09 -0.71
C TYR A 100 17.68 -5.17 0.35
N GLY A 101 17.08 -4.79 1.48
CA GLY A 101 16.85 -5.67 2.64
C GLY A 101 17.60 -5.25 3.91
N TYR A 102 18.54 -4.29 3.81
CA TYR A 102 19.30 -3.75 4.95
C TYR A 102 18.82 -2.35 5.33
N TYR A 103 17.50 -2.18 5.51
CA TYR A 103 16.96 -0.90 5.97
C TYR A 103 16.81 -0.95 7.49
N PRO A 104 17.50 -0.07 8.24
CA PRO A 104 17.26 0.05 9.67
C PRO A 104 15.80 0.46 9.85
N TYR A 105 15.04 -0.34 10.60
CA TYR A 105 13.69 0.03 11.00
C TYR A 105 13.76 1.43 11.61
N THR A 106 13.04 2.39 11.03
CA THR A 106 12.76 3.64 11.73
C THR A 106 11.76 3.32 12.83
N THR A 107 12.27 2.80 13.95
CA THR A 107 11.57 2.90 15.22
C THR A 107 11.54 4.38 15.55
N GLN A 108 10.40 5.02 15.30
CA GLN A 108 10.08 6.26 16.02
C GLN A 108 9.75 5.89 17.47
#